data_AF-A0AAE7E7S4-F1
#
_entry.id   AF-A0AAE7E7S4-F1
#
_cell.length_a   1.000
_cell.length_b   1.000
_cell.length_c   1.000
_cell.angle_alpha   90.00
_cell.angle_beta   90.00
_cell.angle_gamma   90.00
#
_symmetry.space_group_name_H-M   'P 1'
#
loop_
_entity.id
_entity.type
_entity.pdbx_description
1 polymer ?
#
loop_
_entity_poly.entity_id
_entity_poly.type
_entity_poly.pdbx_seq_one_letter_code
_entity_poly.pdbx_strand_id
1 'polypeptide(L)' 'MKNLFLILLINCLFLGCTQNQVTEEICKKEGKIYKVNKVLNLRSGNYEDKAQCI' A
#
# COMPACT_ATOMS: atom_id res chain seq x y z
N MET A 1 -12.47 27.98 -22.78
CA MET A 1 -11.13 27.42 -22.42
C MET A 1 -10.82 27.42 -20.91
N LYS A 2 -11.55 28.13 -20.04
CA LYS A 2 -11.33 28.05 -18.57
C LYS A 2 -11.73 26.71 -17.94
N ASN A 3 -12.74 26.03 -18.49
CA ASN A 3 -13.28 24.80 -17.89
C ASN A 3 -12.39 23.56 -18.08
N LEU A 4 -11.51 23.56 -19.09
CA LEU A 4 -10.61 22.42 -19.35
C LEU A 4 -9.55 22.28 -18.26
N PHE A 5 -9.10 23.42 -17.71
CA PHE A 5 -8.07 23.46 -16.66
C PHE A 5 -8.58 22.85 -15.35
N LEU A 6 -9.88 23.04 -15.06
CA LEU A 6 -10.52 22.48 -13.86
C LEU A 6 -10.63 20.95 -13.93
N ILE A 7 -10.88 20.41 -15.13
CA ILE A 7 -11.01 18.96 -15.35
C ILE A 7 -9.65 18.25 -15.19
N LEU A 8 -8.55 18.91 -15.57
CA LEU A 8 -7.20 18.34 -15.44
C LEU A 8 -6.78 18.18 -13.96
N LEU A 9 -7.14 19.16 -13.12
CA LEU A 9 -6.83 19.16 -11.68
C LEU A 9 -7.54 18.03 -10.91
N ILE A 10 -8.77 17.69 -11.29
CA ILE A 10 -9.57 16.65 -10.62
C ILE A 10 -8.98 15.25 -10.87
N ASN A 11 -8.39 15.01 -12.06
CA ASN A 11 -7.84 13.69 -12.40
C ASN A 11 -6.54 13.34 -11.64
N CYS A 12 -5.75 14.34 -11.22
CA CYS A 12 -4.54 14.10 -10.43
C CYS A 12 -4.82 13.67 -8.97
N LEU A 13 -6.03 13.90 -8.46
CA LEU A 13 -6.37 13.62 -7.06
C LEU A 13 -6.61 12.13 -6.76
N PHE A 14 -6.75 11.29 -7.79
CA PHE A 14 -7.09 9.87 -7.63
C PHE A 14 -5.92 8.89 -7.90
N LEU A 15 -4.71 9.38 -8.19
CA LEU A 15 -3.53 8.53 -8.41
C LEU A 15 -2.90 8.01 -7.11
N GLY A 16 -3.40 8.44 -5.95
CA GLY A 16 -2.72 8.31 -4.66
C GLY A 16 -3.23 7.21 -3.75
N CYS A 17 -3.43 5.97 -4.22
CA CYS A 17 -3.53 4.81 -3.32
C CYS A 17 -3.33 3.49 -4.08
N THR A 18 -2.08 3.13 -4.38
CA THR A 18 -1.72 1.72 -4.56
C THR A 18 -1.43 1.15 -3.18
N GLN A 19 -2.41 0.47 -2.58
CA GLN A 19 -2.16 -0.39 -1.43
C GLN A 19 -1.31 -1.56 -1.92
N ASN A 20 0.01 -1.38 -1.93
CA ASN A 20 0.95 -2.45 -2.25
C ASN A 20 0.88 -3.48 -1.11
N GLN A 21 -0.01 -4.46 -1.27
CA GLN A 21 -0.03 -5.64 -0.41
C GLN A 21 1.25 -6.44 -0.66
N VAL A 22 2.04 -6.61 0.40
CA VAL A 22 3.25 -7.45 0.34
C VAL A 22 2.81 -8.89 0.18
N THR A 23 3.21 -9.53 -0.92
CA THR A 23 2.97 -10.96 -1.18
C THR A 23 4.28 -11.72 -1.16
N GLU A 24 4.20 -13.04 -0.96
CA GLU A 24 5.37 -13.92 -1.00
C GLU A 24 6.11 -13.84 -2.35
N GLU A 25 5.36 -13.71 -3.44
CA GLU A 25 5.92 -13.59 -4.80
C GLU A 25 6.77 -12.31 -4.96
N ILE A 26 6.32 -11.18 -4.40
CA ILE A 26 7.05 -9.91 -4.42
C ILE A 26 8.37 -10.06 -3.66
N CYS A 27 8.35 -10.65 -2.45
CA CYS A 27 9.59 -10.84 -1.68
C CYS A 27 10.58 -11.78 -2.38
N LYS A 28 10.09 -12.86 -3.01
CA LYS A 28 10.94 -13.78 -3.79
C LYS A 28 11.60 -13.09 -4.97
N LYS A 29 10.87 -12.24 -5.71
CA LYS A 29 11.42 -11.45 -6.83
C LYS A 29 12.50 -10.47 -6.35
N GLU A 30 12.36 -9.94 -5.14
CA GLU A 30 13.38 -9.07 -4.52
C GLU A 30 14.55 -9.84 -3.88
N GLY A 31 14.55 -11.19 -3.92
CA GLY A 31 15.57 -12.01 -3.26
C GLY A 31 15.49 -12.00 -1.73
N LYS A 32 14.34 -11.63 -1.17
CA LYS A 32 14.08 -11.49 0.26
C LYS A 32 13.17 -12.62 0.78
N ILE A 33 13.14 -12.79 2.10
CA ILE A 33 12.30 -13.80 2.75
C ILE A 33 10.97 -13.15 3.15
N TYR A 34 9.86 -13.76 2.71
CA TYR A 34 8.53 -13.38 3.16
C TYR A 34 8.31 -13.83 4.60
N LYS A 35 7.97 -12.90 5.50
CA LYS A 35 7.69 -13.19 6.91
C LYS A 35 6.40 -12.51 7.34
N VAL A 36 5.55 -13.25 8.04
CA VAL A 36 4.34 -12.73 8.68
C VAL A 36 4.60 -12.61 10.18
N ASN A 37 4.38 -11.43 10.74
CA ASN A 37 4.47 -11.20 12.19
C ASN A 37 3.14 -10.68 12.72
N LYS A 38 2.79 -11.09 13.94
CA LYS A 38 1.71 -10.44 14.70
C LYS A 38 2.19 -9.11 15.25
N VAL A 39 1.52 -8.03 14.87
CA VAL A 39 1.80 -6.67 15.36
C VAL A 39 0.56 -6.09 16.01
N LEU A 40 0.74 -5.36 17.11
CA LEU A 40 -0.36 -4.63 17.74
C LEU A 40 -0.71 -3.42 16.86
N ASN A 41 -1.93 -3.38 16.35
CA ASN A 41 -2.45 -2.20 15.69
C ASN A 41 -2.90 -1.19 16.76
N LEU A 42 -2.16 -0.09 16.88
CA LEU A 42 -2.43 0.93 17.90
C LEU A 42 -3.71 1.74 17.64
N ARG A 43 -4.27 1.70 16.42
CA ARG A 43 -5.56 2.32 16.10
C ARG A 43 -6.73 1.45 16.54
N SER A 44 -6.67 0.14 16.28
CA SER A 44 -7.77 -0.79 16.59
C SER A 44 -7.64 -1.45 17.97
N GLY A 45 -6.44 -1.46 18.56
CA GLY A 45 -6.12 -2.17 19.79
C GLY A 45 -5.97 -3.69 19.62
N ASN A 46 -6.09 -4.20 18.40
CA ASN A 46 -6.03 -5.64 18.11
C ASN A 46 -4.68 -6.03 17.50
N TYR A 47 -4.30 -7.30 17.67
CA TYR A 47 -3.16 -7.87 16.95
C TYR A 47 -3.57 -8.25 15.52
N GLU A 48 -2.77 -7.83 14.56
CA GLU A 48 -2.98 -8.07 13.13
C GLU A 48 -1.75 -8.75 12.54
N ASP A 49 -1.98 -9.64 11.57
CA ASP A 49 -0.91 -10.29 10.81
C ASP A 49 -0.37 -9.31 9.77
N LYS A 50 0.91 -8.94 9.90
CA LYS A 50 1.59 -8.04 8.97
C LYS A 50 2.69 -8.77 8.22
N ALA A 51 2.52 -8.82 6.90
CA ALA A 51 3.52 -9.35 5.97
C ALA A 51 4.65 -8.34 5.74
N GLN A 52 5.89 -8.83 5.71
CA GLN A 52 7.08 -8.05 5.40
C GLN A 52 8.11 -8.90 4.64
N CYS A 53 8.86 -8.26 3.74
CA CYS A 53 10.05 -8.86 3.14
C CYS A 53 11.28 -8.51 3.99
N ILE A 54 12.03 -9.50 4.48
CA ILE A 54 13.28 -9.33 5.23
C ILE A 54 14.49 -9.83 4.46
#